data_AF-A0A349YI83-F1
#
_entry.id   AF-A0A349YI83-F1
#
_cell.length_a   1.000
_cell.length_b   1.000
_cell.length_c   1.000
_cell.angle_alpha   90.00
_cell.angle_beta   90.00
_cell.angle_gamma   90.00
#
_symmetry.space_group_name_H-M   'P 1'
#
loop_
_entity.id
_entity.type
_entity.pdbx_description
1 polymer ?
#
loop_
_entity_poly.entity_id
_entity_poly.type
_entity_poly.pdbx_seq_one_letter_code
_entity_poly.pdbx_strand_id
1 'polypeptide(L)'
;MCSNTWKVYKYTDKHNGLIYIGITSRTLKERWQSGYGYKGNPRLHHAIQKYGENNFIKEILIEGLTQEEAFQKEIELIEKYRARDPKIGYNLSIGGSAPMFGRHHSEETKRFLSESRKGENNNFYGKHHDRLNLSVNIPVICLNTLEIFPSLTIAGEEKTKQGCTGCRGRNISHIFETNSQQWTAGKDVDGTPLFWEKYDNSKSLENYQQLFEDRKEQYTNYLQALKFNPVMNLIDGKIFDNPSKASEYYNIPYNLVAGSCRGNKKTTYGQIFIYLNDYEELTNETITEIIVQRWTNTNPPIVCLNTGKIYKTQAEAREYANIKFSDSIRNCAEHKSEYAGFAEGQYLKWMFYDEYSQLELEEIQDIVSKPVKGGTPVYCIETNTHYLDASSASFETGILAQNIQKCCTGKYKHCGGFTWQYDTAYIYDLYPKYKKHPKRV
;
A
#
# COMPACT_ATOMS: atom_id res chain seq x y z
N MET A 1 -8.02 5.71 25.78
CA MET A 1 -6.95 4.91 25.16
C MET A 1 -6.45 3.95 26.23
N CYS A 2 -6.71 2.64 26.13
CA CYS A 2 -5.98 1.69 26.98
C CYS A 2 -4.58 1.60 26.38
N SER A 3 -3.57 2.13 27.06
CA SER A 3 -2.18 1.89 26.69
C SER A 3 -1.94 0.39 26.77
N ASN A 4 -1.65 -0.26 25.64
CA ASN A 4 -1.27 -1.67 25.66
C ASN A 4 0.00 -1.81 26.51
N THR A 5 -0.11 -2.44 27.67
CA THR A 5 1.04 -2.69 28.56
C THR A 5 1.81 -3.91 28.07
N TRP A 6 3.12 -3.76 27.97
CA TRP A 6 4.04 -4.81 27.55
C TRP A 6 4.51 -5.64 28.74
N LYS A 7 4.86 -6.89 28.44
CA LYS A 7 5.38 -7.87 29.40
C LYS A 7 6.62 -8.53 28.83
N VAL A 8 7.59 -8.81 29.69
CA VAL A 8 8.74 -9.67 29.39
C VAL A 8 8.46 -11.03 30.01
N TYR A 9 8.65 -12.11 29.24
CA TYR A 9 8.42 -13.47 29.68
C TYR A 9 9.61 -14.37 29.41
N LYS A 10 9.65 -15.49 30.13
CA LYS A 10 10.63 -16.57 29.98
C LYS A 10 9.89 -17.88 29.75
N TYR A 11 10.38 -18.66 28.78
CA TYR A 11 10.06 -20.06 28.65
C TYR A 11 11.25 -20.90 29.09
N THR A 12 10.97 -21.97 29.83
CA THR A 12 11.96 -22.98 30.20
C THR A 12 11.50 -24.33 29.68
N ASP A 13 12.30 -24.95 28.83
CA ASP A 13 12.06 -26.30 28.32
C ASP A 13 12.43 -27.32 29.41
N LYS A 14 11.46 -28.11 29.86
CA LYS A 14 11.66 -29.11 30.92
C LYS A 14 12.56 -30.27 30.48
N HIS A 15 12.72 -30.51 29.19
CA HIS A 15 13.50 -31.64 28.68
C HIS A 15 15.01 -31.39 28.75
N ASN A 16 15.46 -30.18 28.42
CA ASN A 16 16.88 -29.85 28.29
C ASN A 16 17.31 -28.61 29.09
N GLY A 17 16.38 -27.94 29.77
CA GLY A 17 16.65 -26.74 30.56
C GLY A 17 16.89 -25.48 29.73
N LEU A 18 16.78 -25.55 28.40
CA LEU A 18 17.01 -24.40 27.53
C LEU A 18 15.91 -23.34 27.72
N ILE A 19 16.32 -22.08 27.71
CA ILE A 19 15.42 -20.96 27.95
C ILE A 19 15.15 -20.11 26.71
N TYR A 20 14.03 -19.40 26.71
CA TYR A 20 13.74 -18.34 25.75
C TYR A 20 13.19 -17.11 26.47
N ILE A 21 13.74 -15.95 26.19
CA ILE A 21 13.26 -14.66 26.69
C ILE A 21 12.56 -13.93 25.53
N GLY A 22 11.38 -13.37 25.78
CA GLY A 22 10.69 -12.59 24.79
C GLY A 22 9.75 -11.55 25.39
N ILE A 23 9.22 -10.68 24.53
CA ILE A 23 8.25 -9.65 24.92
C ILE A 23 6.92 -9.79 24.20
N THR A 24 5.85 -9.31 24.83
CA THR A 24 4.54 -9.22 24.20
C THR A 24 3.62 -8.22 24.91
N SER A 25 2.76 -7.54 24.15
CA SER A 25 1.61 -6.80 24.67
C SER A 25 0.33 -7.65 24.80
N ARG A 26 0.37 -8.91 24.34
CA ARG A 26 -0.75 -9.87 24.40
C ARG A 26 -0.67 -10.73 25.67
N THR A 27 -1.65 -11.62 25.87
CA THR A 27 -1.50 -12.71 26.85
C THR A 27 -0.51 -13.77 26.35
N LEU A 28 0.12 -14.54 27.25
CA LEU A 28 1.02 -15.62 26.83
C LEU A 28 0.31 -16.70 26.00
N LYS A 29 -0.98 -16.95 26.25
CA LYS A 29 -1.80 -17.89 25.47
C LYS A 29 -1.96 -17.41 24.03
N GLU A 30 -2.28 -16.13 23.84
CA GLU A 30 -2.40 -15.51 22.52
C GLU A 30 -1.06 -15.36 21.80
N ARG A 31 0.04 -15.10 22.53
CA ARG A 31 1.38 -15.03 21.94
C ARG A 31 1.87 -16.40 21.49
N TRP A 32 1.52 -17.46 22.23
CA TRP A 32 1.91 -18.84 21.95
C TRP A 32 1.33 -19.35 20.63
N GLN A 33 0.03 -19.14 20.38
CA GLN A 33 -0.69 -19.59 19.17
C GLN A 33 -0.43 -21.07 18.85
N SER A 34 -0.60 -21.96 19.82
CA SER A 34 -0.27 -23.39 19.67
C SER A 34 1.16 -23.65 19.15
N GLY A 35 2.12 -22.79 19.51
CA GLY A 35 3.52 -22.85 19.07
C GLY A 35 3.82 -22.16 17.73
N TYR A 36 2.81 -21.74 16.97
CA TYR A 36 2.99 -21.06 15.69
C TYR A 36 3.53 -19.64 15.80
N GLY A 37 3.38 -19.00 16.96
CA GLY A 37 3.90 -17.65 17.21
C GLY A 37 5.42 -17.51 17.15
N TYR A 38 6.14 -18.64 17.05
CA TYR A 38 7.60 -18.72 17.08
C TYR A 38 8.21 -19.33 15.81
N LYS A 39 7.48 -19.44 14.70
CA LYS A 39 8.01 -19.93 13.40
C LYS A 39 9.30 -19.23 12.95
N GLY A 40 9.47 -17.95 13.28
CA GLY A 40 10.70 -17.18 13.00
C GLY A 40 11.93 -17.59 13.82
N ASN A 41 11.76 -18.47 14.81
CA ASN A 41 12.84 -19.12 15.56
C ASN A 41 12.73 -20.64 15.38
N PRO A 42 13.39 -21.22 14.37
CA PRO A 42 13.25 -22.64 14.04
C PRO A 42 13.58 -23.58 15.20
N ARG A 43 14.60 -23.26 16.02
CA ARG A 43 15.01 -24.11 17.15
C ARG A 43 13.92 -24.19 18.22
N LEU A 44 13.37 -23.05 18.63
CA LEU A 44 12.27 -23.01 19.60
C LEU A 44 11.00 -23.63 19.02
N HIS A 45 10.66 -23.31 17.76
CA HIS A 45 9.47 -23.83 17.11
C HIS A 45 9.49 -25.37 17.03
N HIS A 46 10.60 -25.96 16.62
CA HIS A 46 10.74 -27.41 16.57
C HIS A 46 10.70 -28.05 17.97
N ALA A 47 11.28 -27.42 18.99
CA ALA A 47 11.20 -27.92 20.36
C ALA A 47 9.75 -27.91 20.89
N ILE A 48 8.98 -26.85 20.60
CA ILE A 48 7.56 -26.76 20.94
C ILE A 48 6.74 -27.85 20.23
N GLN A 49 6.98 -28.08 18.93
CA GLN A 49 6.30 -29.13 18.16
C GLN A 49 6.64 -30.53 18.68
N LYS A 50 7.91 -30.76 19.03
CA LYS A 50 8.40 -32.08 19.48
C LYS A 50 7.93 -32.45 20.88
N TYR A 51 8.04 -31.52 21.84
CA TYR A 51 7.78 -31.81 23.25
C TYR A 51 6.38 -31.36 23.70
N GLY A 52 5.70 -30.51 22.94
CA GLY A 52 4.36 -30.04 23.27
C GLY A 52 4.32 -28.99 24.38
N GLU A 53 3.18 -28.30 24.49
CA GLU A 53 3.02 -27.13 25.35
C GLU A 53 3.24 -27.40 26.84
N ASN A 54 2.82 -28.56 27.34
CA ASN A 54 2.93 -28.93 28.76
C ASN A 54 4.38 -29.12 29.24
N ASN A 55 5.32 -29.27 28.30
CA ASN A 55 6.76 -29.41 28.57
C ASN A 55 7.51 -28.06 28.60
N PHE A 56 6.80 -26.94 28.46
CA PHE A 56 7.38 -25.60 28.65
C PHE A 56 6.78 -24.94 29.87
N ILE A 57 7.65 -24.51 30.80
CA ILE A 57 7.26 -23.62 31.89
C ILE A 57 7.18 -22.21 31.33
N LYS A 58 6.05 -21.52 31.55
CA LYS A 58 5.78 -20.17 31.03
C LYS A 58 5.70 -19.19 32.18
N GLU A 59 6.66 -18.27 32.27
CA GLU A 59 6.80 -17.32 33.38
C GLU A 59 6.74 -15.90 32.84
N ILE A 60 5.91 -15.04 33.43
CA ILE A 60 6.00 -13.58 33.23
C ILE A 60 7.07 -13.07 34.19
N LEU A 61 8.11 -12.44 33.68
CA LEU A 61 9.20 -11.89 34.48
C LEU A 61 8.88 -10.46 34.94
N ILE A 62 8.32 -9.64 34.04
CA ILE A 62 7.99 -8.24 34.28
C ILE A 62 6.72 -7.90 33.50
N GLU A 63 5.82 -7.14 34.09
CA GLU A 63 4.59 -6.66 33.45
C GLU A 63 4.39 -5.16 33.67
N GLY A 64 3.45 -4.56 32.93
CA GLY A 64 3.12 -3.13 33.09
C GLY A 64 4.11 -2.18 32.40
N LEU A 65 4.93 -2.68 31.48
CA LEU A 65 5.97 -1.88 30.81
C LEU A 65 5.40 -1.09 29.63
N THR A 66 6.05 0.03 29.33
CA THR A 66 6.00 0.64 27.99
C THR A 66 6.73 -0.26 26.98
N GLN A 67 6.57 0.01 25.69
CA GLN A 67 7.21 -0.77 24.64
C GLN A 67 8.74 -0.66 24.72
N GLU A 68 9.23 0.55 24.94
CA GLU A 68 10.65 0.90 25.04
C GLU A 68 11.30 0.23 26.26
N GLU A 69 10.64 0.28 27.42
CA GLU A 69 11.10 -0.42 28.62
C GLU A 69 11.13 -1.94 28.41
N ALA A 70 10.14 -2.51 27.74
CA ALA A 70 10.12 -3.93 27.41
C ALA A 70 11.28 -4.32 26.49
N PHE A 71 11.62 -3.49 25.50
CA PHE A 71 12.78 -3.71 24.62
C PHE A 71 14.08 -3.72 25.42
N GLN A 72 14.28 -2.72 26.27
CA GLN A 72 15.48 -2.61 27.08
C GLN A 72 15.61 -3.79 28.05
N LYS A 73 14.51 -4.19 28.70
CA LYS A 73 14.49 -5.34 29.61
C LYS A 73 14.69 -6.68 28.90
N GLU A 74 14.21 -6.83 27.66
CA GLU A 74 14.47 -8.01 26.85
C GLU A 74 15.98 -8.19 26.60
N ILE A 75 16.65 -7.10 26.19
CA ILE A 75 18.10 -7.10 25.93
C ILE A 75 18.87 -7.44 27.20
N GLU A 76 18.55 -6.78 28.33
CA GLU A 76 19.19 -7.02 29.63
C GLU A 76 19.03 -8.48 30.08
N LEU A 77 17.84 -9.06 29.93
CA LEU A 77 17.56 -10.42 30.40
C LEU A 77 18.15 -11.49 29.47
N ILE A 78 18.14 -11.27 28.14
CA ILE A 78 18.81 -12.17 27.20
C ILE A 78 20.30 -12.27 27.51
N GLU A 79 20.94 -11.14 27.82
CA GLU A 79 22.36 -11.11 28.17
C GLU A 79 22.61 -11.74 29.55
N LYS A 80 21.83 -11.34 30.57
CA LYS A 80 21.93 -11.88 31.94
C LYS A 80 21.85 -13.40 31.97
N TYR A 81 20.95 -13.99 31.20
CA TYR A 81 20.79 -15.45 31.16
C TYR A 81 21.61 -16.13 30.05
N ARG A 82 22.42 -15.39 29.28
CA ARG A 82 23.16 -15.91 28.13
C ARG A 82 22.26 -16.70 27.15
N ALA A 83 21.01 -16.27 26.98
CA ALA A 83 19.97 -17.02 26.26
C ALA A 83 20.24 -17.20 24.76
N ARG A 84 21.29 -16.56 24.23
CA ARG A 84 21.80 -16.72 22.85
C ARG A 84 22.76 -17.89 22.68
N ASP A 85 23.40 -18.35 23.75
CA ASP A 85 24.28 -19.51 23.70
C ASP A 85 23.41 -20.74 23.38
N PRO A 86 23.68 -21.48 22.28
CA PRO A 86 22.88 -22.62 21.91
C PRO A 86 22.78 -23.72 22.97
N LYS A 87 23.73 -23.77 23.92
CA LYS A 87 23.73 -24.71 25.06
C LYS A 87 22.86 -24.25 26.23
N ILE A 88 22.45 -22.98 26.26
CA ILE A 88 21.73 -22.36 27.38
C ILE A 88 20.33 -21.87 26.95
N GLY A 89 20.18 -21.39 25.71
CA GLY A 89 18.89 -20.87 25.26
C GLY A 89 18.63 -20.92 23.76
N TYR A 90 17.43 -20.43 23.43
CA TYR A 90 16.84 -20.43 22.11
C TYR A 90 16.89 -19.06 21.42
N ASN A 91 17.25 -17.96 22.09
CA ASN A 91 17.23 -16.62 21.49
C ASN A 91 18.25 -16.50 20.35
N LEU A 92 17.80 -16.05 19.17
CA LEU A 92 18.67 -15.88 17.99
C LEU A 92 19.29 -14.47 17.89
N SER A 93 18.65 -13.48 18.50
CA SER A 93 19.08 -12.08 18.51
C SER A 93 19.24 -11.57 19.93
N ILE A 94 19.85 -10.38 20.05
CA ILE A 94 19.98 -9.63 21.30
C ILE A 94 18.64 -9.12 21.86
N GLY A 95 17.52 -9.30 21.16
CA GLY A 95 16.25 -8.64 21.48
C GLY A 95 16.13 -7.25 20.83
N GLY A 96 15.04 -6.54 21.13
CA GLY A 96 14.70 -5.24 20.53
C GLY A 96 14.04 -5.42 19.16
N SER A 97 12.79 -4.97 19.03
CA SER A 97 11.97 -5.30 17.86
C SER A 97 12.27 -4.44 16.63
N ALA A 98 13.42 -4.68 15.98
CA ALA A 98 13.64 -4.40 14.55
C ALA A 98 14.74 -5.31 13.97
N PRO A 99 14.49 -6.04 12.86
CA PRO A 99 15.41 -7.07 12.33
C PRO A 99 16.78 -6.54 11.82
N MET A 100 16.99 -5.22 11.78
CA MET A 100 18.18 -4.58 11.23
C MET A 100 18.78 -3.46 12.09
N PHE A 101 18.24 -3.16 13.28
CA PHE A 101 18.80 -2.08 14.11
C PHE A 101 20.03 -2.57 14.88
N GLY A 102 21.18 -1.91 14.69
CA GLY A 102 22.42 -2.18 15.45
C GLY A 102 23.23 -3.41 15.01
N ARG A 103 22.91 -4.05 13.88
CA ARG A 103 23.70 -5.18 13.36
C ARG A 103 24.84 -4.67 12.46
N HIS A 104 26.05 -4.74 12.97
CA HIS A 104 27.27 -4.72 12.15
C HIS A 104 27.98 -6.07 12.30
N HIS A 105 28.56 -6.60 11.22
CA HIS A 105 29.49 -7.74 11.33
C HIS A 105 30.62 -7.35 12.28
N SER A 106 31.04 -8.27 13.17
CA SER A 106 32.21 -8.02 14.02
C SER A 106 33.44 -7.75 13.15
N GLU A 107 34.40 -6.96 13.63
CA GLU A 107 35.63 -6.70 12.87
C GLU A 107 36.36 -8.01 12.50
N GLU A 108 36.30 -9.01 13.37
CA GLU A 108 36.82 -10.36 13.11
C GLU A 108 36.07 -11.07 11.97
N THR A 109 34.73 -10.98 11.92
CA THR A 109 33.92 -11.55 10.83
C THR A 109 34.14 -10.80 9.52
N LYS A 110 34.24 -9.46 9.56
CA LYS A 110 34.59 -8.64 8.40
C LYS A 110 35.97 -9.03 7.86
N ARG A 111 36.93 -9.23 8.75
CA ARG A 111 38.29 -9.65 8.40
C ARG A 111 38.30 -11.06 7.81
N PHE A 112 37.62 -12.02 8.42
CA PHE A 112 37.48 -13.37 7.90
C PHE A 112 36.83 -13.38 6.51
N LEU A 113 35.72 -12.66 6.32
CA LEU A 113 35.05 -12.53 5.02
C LEU A 113 35.91 -11.80 3.98
N SER A 114 36.75 -10.87 4.42
CA SER A 114 37.72 -10.18 3.57
C SER A 114 38.84 -11.12 3.14
N GLU A 115 39.43 -11.87 4.07
CA GLU A 115 40.51 -12.83 3.83
C GLU A 115 40.03 -14.02 2.99
N SER A 116 38.82 -14.54 3.26
CA SER A 116 38.23 -15.65 2.50
C SER A 116 37.88 -15.27 1.05
N ARG A 117 37.78 -13.98 0.74
CA ARG A 117 37.43 -13.45 -0.60
C ARG A 117 38.60 -12.69 -1.26
N LYS A 118 39.78 -12.75 -0.67
CA LYS A 118 41.05 -12.26 -1.25
C LYS A 118 41.80 -13.43 -1.89
N GLY A 119 42.77 -13.11 -2.72
CA GLY A 119 43.58 -14.15 -3.36
C GLY A 119 42.75 -15.02 -4.31
N GLU A 120 43.20 -16.24 -4.55
CA GLU A 120 42.64 -17.23 -5.46
C GLU A 120 41.16 -17.58 -5.22
N ASN A 121 40.65 -17.29 -4.02
CA ASN A 121 39.23 -17.49 -3.68
C ASN A 121 38.30 -16.39 -4.22
N ASN A 122 38.86 -15.31 -4.76
CA ASN A 122 38.06 -14.33 -5.51
C ASN A 122 37.85 -14.85 -6.93
N ASN A 123 36.60 -14.89 -7.39
CA ASN A 123 36.24 -15.27 -8.78
C ASN A 123 36.96 -14.41 -9.86
N PHE A 124 37.53 -13.27 -9.46
CA PHE A 124 38.29 -12.34 -10.30
C PHE A 124 39.81 -12.35 -10.03
N TYR A 125 40.34 -13.23 -9.18
CA TYR A 125 41.79 -13.31 -8.92
C TYR A 125 42.54 -13.79 -10.15
N GLY A 126 43.66 -13.14 -10.47
CA GLY A 126 44.44 -13.39 -11.68
C GLY A 126 43.75 -12.94 -12.98
N LYS A 127 42.49 -12.46 -12.93
CA LYS A 127 41.78 -11.89 -14.07
C LYS A 127 42.03 -10.40 -14.13
N HIS A 128 43.07 -10.00 -14.86
CA HIS A 128 43.27 -8.60 -15.21
C HIS A 128 42.26 -8.21 -16.30
N HIS A 129 41.18 -7.54 -15.90
CA HIS A 129 40.33 -6.83 -16.84
C HIS A 129 40.96 -5.48 -17.14
N ASP A 130 41.64 -5.37 -18.29
CA ASP A 130 41.89 -4.06 -18.88
C ASP A 130 40.54 -3.41 -19.16
N ARG A 131 40.24 -2.27 -18.53
CA ARG A 131 38.96 -1.54 -18.72
C ARG A 131 38.69 -1.19 -20.19
N LEU A 132 39.74 -1.14 -21.01
CA LEU A 132 39.69 -0.89 -22.44
C LEU A 132 39.19 -2.09 -23.27
N ASN A 133 39.31 -3.33 -22.76
CA ASN A 133 39.08 -4.57 -23.53
C ASN A 133 37.80 -5.33 -23.12
N LEU A 134 36.93 -4.73 -22.30
CA LEU A 134 35.61 -5.29 -22.04
C LEU A 134 34.72 -5.07 -23.27
N SER A 135 34.20 -6.15 -23.85
CA SER A 135 33.36 -6.21 -25.06
C SER A 135 31.98 -5.51 -24.93
N VAL A 136 31.80 -4.64 -23.94
CA VAL A 136 30.55 -3.93 -23.60
C VAL A 136 30.68 -2.40 -23.78
N ASN A 137 31.87 -1.91 -24.11
CA ASN A 137 32.16 -0.49 -24.33
C ASN A 137 31.97 -0.13 -25.80
N ILE A 138 30.73 0.09 -26.22
CA ILE A 138 30.47 0.79 -27.48
C ILE A 138 30.85 2.27 -27.22
N PRO A 139 31.91 2.79 -27.85
CA PRO A 139 32.24 4.19 -27.71
C PRO A 139 31.10 5.02 -28.29
N VAL A 140 30.85 6.19 -27.72
CA VAL A 140 29.76 7.07 -28.12
C VAL A 140 30.28 8.49 -28.30
N ILE A 141 29.67 9.23 -29.22
CA ILE A 141 29.98 10.62 -29.49
C ILE A 141 28.78 11.49 -29.12
N CYS A 142 29.03 12.59 -28.42
CA CYS A 142 28.04 13.65 -28.22
C CYS A 142 28.08 14.58 -29.43
N LEU A 143 27.07 14.50 -30.30
CA LEU A 143 27.07 15.21 -31.59
C LEU A 143 27.10 16.73 -31.44
N ASN A 144 26.57 17.28 -30.35
CA ASN A 144 26.62 18.72 -30.07
C ASN A 144 28.05 19.25 -29.87
N THR A 145 28.92 18.44 -29.29
CA THR A 145 30.28 18.85 -28.86
C THR A 145 31.39 18.11 -29.60
N LEU A 146 31.02 17.04 -30.32
CA LEU A 146 31.90 16.08 -30.99
C LEU A 146 32.88 15.37 -30.02
N GLU A 147 32.63 15.45 -28.72
CA GLU A 147 33.37 14.72 -27.70
C GLU A 147 33.06 13.22 -27.78
N ILE A 148 34.12 12.40 -27.83
CA ILE A 148 34.05 10.94 -27.89
C ILE A 148 34.32 10.36 -26.51
N PHE A 149 33.42 9.48 -26.08
CA PHE A 149 33.51 8.79 -24.80
C PHE A 149 33.69 7.29 -25.03
N PRO A 150 34.55 6.63 -24.25
CA PRO A 150 34.80 5.20 -24.38
C PRO A 150 33.59 4.34 -23.98
N SER A 151 32.62 4.88 -23.24
CA SER A 151 31.39 4.17 -22.86
C SER A 151 30.26 5.13 -22.47
N LEU A 152 29.03 4.60 -22.47
CA LEU A 152 27.83 5.31 -22.02
C LEU A 152 27.92 5.79 -20.56
N THR A 153 28.54 4.99 -19.69
CA THR A 153 28.71 5.34 -18.27
C THR A 153 29.63 6.55 -18.13
N ILE A 154 30.78 6.52 -18.81
CA ILE A 154 31.76 7.61 -18.78
C ILE A 154 31.18 8.87 -19.42
N ALA A 155 30.46 8.74 -20.54
CA ALA A 155 29.75 9.85 -21.16
C ALA A 155 28.80 10.55 -20.18
N GLY A 156 28.02 9.79 -19.42
CA GLY A 156 27.08 10.36 -18.47
C GLY A 156 27.76 11.01 -17.26
N GLU A 157 28.83 10.41 -16.74
CA GLU A 157 29.61 10.98 -15.62
C GLU A 157 30.28 12.29 -16.02
N GLU A 158 30.97 12.32 -17.16
CA GLU A 158 31.67 13.52 -17.65
C GLU A 158 30.70 14.64 -17.99
N LYS A 159 29.59 14.36 -18.69
CA LYS A 159 28.56 15.38 -18.95
C LYS A 159 27.95 15.94 -17.67
N THR A 160 27.72 15.10 -16.66
CA THR A 160 27.24 15.56 -15.36
C THR A 160 28.26 16.49 -14.68
N LYS A 161 29.56 16.19 -14.76
CA LYS A 161 30.62 17.09 -14.26
C LYS A 161 30.65 18.43 -15.03
N GLN A 162 30.35 18.40 -16.32
CA GLN A 162 30.20 19.60 -17.17
C GLN A 162 28.90 20.39 -16.89
N GLY A 163 28.11 20.00 -15.88
CA GLY A 163 26.87 20.69 -15.49
C GLY A 163 25.63 20.26 -16.29
N CYS A 164 25.75 19.29 -17.19
CA CYS A 164 24.62 18.77 -17.94
C CYS A 164 23.70 17.93 -17.04
N THR A 165 22.39 17.97 -17.30
CA THR A 165 21.39 17.21 -16.55
C THR A 165 20.83 16.07 -17.38
N GLY A 166 20.33 15.01 -16.73
CA GLY A 166 19.63 13.91 -17.42
C GLY A 166 20.49 13.01 -18.33
N CYS A 167 21.82 13.12 -18.29
CA CYS A 167 22.76 12.42 -19.18
C CYS A 167 23.17 11.01 -18.70
N ARG A 168 22.42 10.34 -17.81
CA ARG A 168 22.84 9.02 -17.28
C ARG A 168 22.99 8.01 -18.43
N GLY A 169 23.95 7.09 -18.34
CA GLY A 169 24.22 6.10 -19.39
C GLY A 169 22.99 5.31 -19.85
N ARG A 170 22.04 5.01 -18.95
CA ARG A 170 20.73 4.41 -19.29
C ARG A 170 19.87 5.30 -20.19
N ASN A 171 19.86 6.62 -19.96
CA ASN A 171 19.07 7.54 -20.78
C ASN A 171 19.66 7.65 -22.19
N ILE A 172 21.00 7.60 -22.29
CA ILE A 172 21.70 7.61 -23.58
C ILE A 172 21.48 6.28 -24.31
N SER A 173 21.46 5.13 -23.61
CA SER A 173 21.24 3.82 -24.25
C SER A 173 19.90 3.73 -24.97
N HIS A 174 18.84 4.36 -24.43
CA HIS A 174 17.52 4.37 -25.04
C HIS A 174 17.49 5.01 -26.44
N ILE A 175 18.44 5.89 -26.79
CA ILE A 175 18.52 6.46 -28.15
C ILE A 175 18.83 5.36 -29.18
N PHE A 176 19.54 4.31 -28.78
CA PHE A 176 20.03 3.27 -29.69
C PHE A 176 19.13 2.04 -29.80
N GLU A 177 17.96 2.06 -29.15
CA GLU A 177 17.00 0.96 -29.20
C GLU A 177 16.20 1.03 -30.50
N THR A 178 15.99 -0.12 -31.16
CA THR A 178 15.41 -0.23 -32.51
C THR A 178 14.01 0.35 -32.66
N ASN A 179 13.26 0.52 -31.56
CA ASN A 179 11.91 1.11 -31.55
C ASN A 179 11.83 2.42 -30.75
N SER A 180 12.98 3.05 -30.48
CA SER A 180 13.00 4.28 -29.68
C SER A 180 12.47 5.48 -30.46
N GLN A 181 11.53 6.20 -29.85
CA GLN A 181 11.12 7.55 -30.29
C GLN A 181 11.96 8.65 -29.60
N GLN A 182 13.05 8.28 -28.91
CA GLN A 182 13.86 9.20 -28.14
C GLN A 182 15.00 9.79 -29.00
N TRP A 183 14.84 11.06 -29.35
CA TRP A 183 15.79 11.80 -30.18
C TRP A 183 17.04 12.29 -29.43
N THR A 184 16.90 12.58 -28.13
CA THR A 184 17.91 13.27 -27.32
C THR A 184 18.01 12.65 -25.92
N ALA A 185 19.15 12.83 -25.24
CA ALA A 185 19.34 12.38 -23.87
C ALA A 185 20.15 13.41 -23.08
N GLY A 186 19.48 14.00 -22.10
CA GLY A 186 20.05 15.05 -21.27
C GLY A 186 20.11 16.42 -21.96
N LYS A 187 20.52 17.42 -21.18
CA LYS A 187 20.55 18.83 -21.58
C LYS A 187 21.80 19.50 -21.03
N ASP A 188 22.36 20.44 -21.77
CA ASP A 188 23.45 21.29 -21.28
C ASP A 188 22.96 22.35 -20.27
N VAL A 189 23.88 23.24 -19.87
CA VAL A 189 23.64 24.30 -18.89
C VAL A 189 22.59 25.31 -19.33
N ASP A 190 22.43 25.50 -20.65
CA ASP A 190 21.44 26.41 -21.24
C ASP A 190 20.10 25.70 -21.48
N GLY A 191 20.00 24.41 -21.14
CA GLY A 191 18.81 23.60 -21.35
C GLY A 191 18.68 23.05 -22.78
N THR A 192 19.70 23.21 -23.62
CA THR A 192 19.77 22.69 -24.99
C THR A 192 19.91 21.17 -24.96
N PRO A 193 19.10 20.42 -25.73
CA PRO A 193 19.13 18.97 -25.68
C PRO A 193 20.36 18.39 -26.38
N LEU A 194 20.87 17.28 -25.81
CA LEU A 194 22.06 16.60 -26.31
C LEU A 194 21.72 15.40 -27.20
N PHE A 195 22.40 15.31 -28.33
CA PHE A 195 22.28 14.28 -29.36
C PHE A 195 23.48 13.33 -29.30
N TRP A 196 23.23 12.05 -29.52
CA TRP A 196 24.22 10.99 -29.26
C TRP A 196 24.27 9.97 -30.39
N GLU A 197 25.47 9.56 -30.79
CA GLU A 197 25.67 8.49 -31.78
C GLU A 197 26.70 7.47 -31.28
N LYS A 198 26.61 6.22 -31.75
CA LYS A 198 27.69 5.24 -31.59
C LYS A 198 28.90 5.70 -32.40
N TYR A 199 30.04 5.81 -31.75
CA TYR A 199 31.26 6.24 -32.40
C TYR A 199 31.81 5.12 -33.29
N ASP A 200 32.05 5.49 -34.54
CA ASP A 200 32.62 4.70 -35.62
C ASP A 200 33.84 5.46 -36.16
N ASN A 201 35.00 4.83 -36.05
CA ASN A 201 36.30 5.41 -36.45
C ASN A 201 36.47 5.49 -37.98
N SER A 202 35.59 4.86 -38.76
CA SER A 202 35.59 4.95 -40.22
C SER A 202 34.92 6.22 -40.76
N LYS A 203 34.13 6.93 -39.93
CA LYS A 203 33.42 8.16 -40.31
C LYS A 203 34.29 9.39 -40.07
N SER A 204 34.26 10.36 -41.00
CA SER A 204 34.95 11.64 -40.83
C SER A 204 34.23 12.54 -39.82
N LEU A 205 34.91 13.58 -39.36
CA LEU A 205 34.30 14.60 -38.50
C LEU A 205 33.11 15.29 -39.21
N GLU A 206 33.23 15.54 -40.51
CA GLU A 206 32.16 16.15 -41.32
C GLU A 206 30.93 15.25 -41.39
N ASN A 207 31.11 13.92 -41.42
CA ASN A 207 29.97 12.99 -41.37
C ASN A 207 29.17 13.15 -40.08
N TYR A 208 29.82 13.33 -38.92
CA TYR A 208 29.13 13.54 -37.65
C TYR A 208 28.47 14.90 -37.54
N GLN A 209 29.08 15.93 -38.12
CA GLN A 209 28.50 17.27 -38.18
C GLN A 209 27.24 17.28 -39.05
N GLN A 210 27.27 16.64 -40.23
CA GLN A 210 26.08 16.50 -41.06
C GLN A 210 24.98 15.72 -40.32
N LEU A 211 25.34 14.61 -39.68
CA LEU A 211 24.39 13.82 -38.89
C LEU A 211 23.76 14.63 -37.74
N PHE A 212 24.51 15.55 -37.13
CA PHE A 212 23.98 16.44 -36.09
C PHE A 212 22.91 17.36 -36.65
N GLU A 213 23.16 18.01 -37.79
CA GLU A 213 22.18 18.90 -38.42
C GLU A 213 20.93 18.14 -38.87
N ASP A 214 21.09 16.95 -39.48
CA ASP A 214 19.96 16.10 -39.90
C ASP A 214 19.07 15.73 -38.69
N ARG A 215 19.68 15.32 -37.58
CA ARG A 215 18.93 14.97 -36.36
C ARG A 215 18.27 16.16 -35.69
N LYS A 216 18.91 17.33 -35.75
CA LYS A 216 18.36 18.59 -35.23
C LYS A 216 17.15 19.04 -36.04
N GLU A 217 17.18 18.89 -37.36
CA GLU A 217 16.04 19.13 -38.23
C GLU A 217 14.90 18.16 -37.92
N GLN A 218 15.18 16.85 -37.86
CA GLN A 218 14.19 15.82 -37.52
C GLN A 218 13.54 16.08 -36.15
N TYR A 219 14.35 16.43 -35.14
CA TYR A 219 13.85 16.78 -33.82
C TYR A 219 12.99 18.05 -33.84
N THR A 220 13.35 19.05 -34.65
CA THR A 220 12.56 20.28 -34.82
C THR A 220 11.20 19.97 -35.45
N ASN A 221 11.17 19.15 -36.50
CA ASN A 221 9.93 18.73 -37.15
C ASN A 221 9.05 17.89 -36.19
N TYR A 222 9.67 17.00 -35.41
CA TYR A 222 8.98 16.25 -34.35
C TYR A 222 8.38 17.18 -33.28
N LEU A 223 9.14 18.17 -32.81
CA LEU A 223 8.63 19.14 -31.84
C LEU A 223 7.51 20.01 -32.41
N GLN A 224 7.58 20.39 -33.70
CA GLN A 224 6.50 21.10 -34.37
C GLN A 224 5.24 20.25 -34.46
N ALA A 225 5.34 18.98 -34.85
CA ALA A 225 4.22 18.05 -34.85
C ALA A 225 3.62 17.87 -33.44
N LEU A 226 4.44 17.76 -32.39
CA LEU A 226 3.97 17.69 -31.01
C LEU A 226 3.28 18.98 -30.52
N LYS A 227 3.70 20.14 -31.03
CA LYS A 227 3.10 21.45 -30.68
C LYS A 227 1.67 21.58 -31.21
N PHE A 228 1.34 20.79 -32.24
CA PHE A 228 0.01 20.60 -32.83
C PHE A 228 -0.49 19.18 -32.57
N ASN A 229 -0.61 18.78 -31.30
CA ASN A 229 -1.36 17.59 -30.93
C ASN A 229 -2.65 18.03 -30.23
N PRO A 230 -3.69 18.39 -31.01
CA PRO A 230 -4.91 18.92 -30.42
C PRO A 230 -5.50 17.90 -29.47
N VAL A 231 -6.08 18.38 -28.38
CA VAL A 231 -6.74 17.54 -27.39
C VAL A 231 -8.19 17.98 -27.26
N MET A 232 -9.08 17.00 -27.20
CA MET A 232 -10.49 17.22 -26.92
C MET A 232 -10.80 16.78 -25.49
N ASN A 233 -11.61 17.56 -24.80
CA ASN A 233 -12.27 17.13 -23.58
C ASN A 233 -13.59 16.44 -23.92
N LEU A 234 -13.71 15.16 -23.58
CA LEU A 234 -14.90 14.35 -23.88
C LEU A 234 -16.12 14.69 -23.03
N ILE A 235 -15.97 15.54 -22.00
CA ILE A 235 -17.07 15.93 -21.11
C ILE A 235 -17.80 17.17 -21.63
N ASP A 236 -17.06 18.21 -22.02
CA ASP A 236 -17.63 19.48 -22.48
C ASP A 236 -17.38 19.77 -23.97
N GLY A 237 -16.69 18.88 -24.68
CA GLY A 237 -16.43 18.95 -26.11
C GLY A 237 -15.38 19.99 -26.53
N LYS A 238 -14.70 20.66 -25.59
CA LYS A 238 -13.73 21.70 -25.94
C LYS A 238 -12.45 21.11 -26.52
N ILE A 239 -11.95 21.76 -27.57
CA ILE A 239 -10.70 21.41 -28.25
C ILE A 239 -9.62 22.45 -27.91
N PHE A 240 -8.40 21.99 -27.68
CA PHE A 240 -7.23 22.82 -27.40
C PHE A 240 -6.07 22.39 -28.30
N ASP A 241 -5.20 23.33 -28.65
CA ASP A 241 -4.05 23.08 -29.55
C ASP A 241 -3.10 21.99 -29.03
N ASN A 242 -2.99 21.84 -27.70
CA ASN A 242 -2.15 20.83 -27.04
C ASN A 242 -2.53 20.61 -25.56
N PRO A 243 -2.03 19.54 -24.91
CA PRO A 243 -2.31 19.26 -23.49
C PRO A 243 -1.92 20.38 -22.53
N SER A 244 -0.93 21.22 -22.86
CA SER A 244 -0.53 22.35 -22.01
C SER A 244 -1.60 23.44 -21.99
N LYS A 245 -2.25 23.72 -23.12
CA LYS A 245 -3.35 24.68 -23.19
C LYS A 245 -4.59 24.20 -22.44
N ALA A 246 -4.92 22.91 -22.55
CA ALA A 246 -5.96 22.30 -21.72
C ALA A 246 -5.59 22.34 -20.23
N SER A 247 -4.33 22.06 -19.88
CA SER A 247 -3.80 22.13 -18.52
C SER A 247 -3.96 23.51 -17.89
N GLU A 248 -3.60 24.57 -18.62
CA GLU A 248 -3.80 25.97 -18.22
C GLU A 248 -5.29 26.30 -18.02
N TYR A 249 -6.14 25.92 -18.97
CA TYR A 249 -7.57 26.26 -18.95
C TYR A 249 -8.32 25.62 -17.78
N TYR A 250 -8.10 24.32 -17.53
CA TYR A 250 -8.77 23.59 -16.44
C TYR A 250 -8.01 23.65 -15.10
N ASN A 251 -6.85 24.31 -15.05
CA ASN A 251 -5.96 24.32 -13.89
C ASN A 251 -5.61 22.89 -13.40
N ILE A 252 -5.25 22.03 -14.35
CA ILE A 252 -4.89 20.62 -14.12
C ILE A 252 -3.42 20.44 -14.46
N PRO A 253 -2.58 19.75 -13.65
CA PRO A 253 -1.19 19.48 -14.00
C PRO A 253 -1.02 18.80 -15.38
N TYR A 254 -0.11 19.33 -16.22
CA TYR A 254 0.15 18.86 -17.58
C TYR A 254 0.31 17.34 -17.69
N ASN A 255 1.06 16.73 -16.77
CA ASN A 255 1.33 15.29 -16.76
C ASN A 255 0.04 14.45 -16.58
N LEU A 256 -0.99 15.01 -15.94
CA LEU A 256 -2.27 14.34 -15.78
C LEU A 256 -3.14 14.49 -17.04
N VAL A 257 -3.15 15.67 -17.66
CA VAL A 257 -3.83 15.87 -18.96
C VAL A 257 -3.22 14.95 -20.02
N ALA A 258 -1.90 14.98 -20.18
CA ALA A 258 -1.19 14.11 -21.13
C ALA A 258 -1.33 12.62 -20.76
N GLY A 259 -1.42 12.30 -19.46
CA GLY A 259 -1.71 10.94 -18.99
C GLY A 259 -3.13 10.47 -19.33
N SER A 260 -4.11 11.38 -19.31
CA SER A 260 -5.51 11.13 -19.68
C SER A 260 -5.65 10.81 -21.17
N CYS A 261 -5.00 11.60 -22.03
CA CYS A 261 -4.97 11.37 -23.47
C CYS A 261 -4.38 9.99 -23.83
N ARG A 262 -3.28 9.60 -23.19
CA ARG A 262 -2.64 8.28 -23.40
C ARG A 262 -3.40 7.09 -22.79
N GLY A 263 -4.53 7.33 -22.12
CA GLY A 263 -5.28 6.30 -21.40
C GLY A 263 -4.63 5.82 -20.10
N ASN A 264 -3.49 6.38 -19.70
CA ASN A 264 -2.80 6.06 -18.43
C ASN A 264 -3.54 6.61 -17.20
N LYS A 265 -4.43 7.59 -17.40
CA LYS A 265 -5.30 8.16 -16.34
C LYS A 265 -6.75 8.01 -16.77
N LYS A 266 -7.55 7.36 -15.91
CA LYS A 266 -8.98 7.10 -16.18
C LYS A 266 -9.77 8.42 -16.22
N THR A 267 -9.65 9.24 -15.19
CA THR A 267 -10.16 10.62 -15.16
C THR A 267 -9.11 11.54 -14.53
N THR A 268 -9.24 12.84 -14.79
CA THR A 268 -8.36 13.85 -14.20
C THR A 268 -9.21 15.04 -13.75
N TYR A 269 -9.44 15.17 -12.44
CA TYR A 269 -10.33 16.19 -11.87
C TYR A 269 -11.74 16.18 -12.49
N GLY A 270 -12.28 14.98 -12.74
CA GLY A 270 -13.59 14.81 -13.39
C GLY A 270 -13.62 15.07 -14.89
N GLN A 271 -12.47 15.42 -15.50
CA GLN A 271 -12.32 15.61 -16.94
C GLN A 271 -11.72 14.37 -17.61
N ILE A 272 -12.03 14.17 -18.88
CA ILE A 272 -11.47 13.11 -19.72
C ILE A 272 -10.93 13.76 -20.98
N PHE A 273 -9.64 13.58 -21.25
CA PHE A 273 -8.98 14.15 -22.40
C PHE A 273 -8.56 13.02 -23.34
N ILE A 274 -8.65 13.28 -24.65
CA ILE A 274 -8.20 12.41 -25.73
C ILE A 274 -7.45 13.26 -26.76
N TYR A 275 -6.49 12.68 -27.48
CA TYR A 275 -5.92 13.36 -28.65
C TYR A 275 -6.96 13.40 -29.77
N LEU A 276 -7.02 14.50 -30.51
CA LEU A 276 -8.04 14.69 -31.55
C LEU A 276 -7.90 13.65 -32.68
N ASN A 277 -6.67 13.28 -33.04
CA ASN A 277 -6.43 12.21 -34.01
C ASN A 277 -7.03 10.88 -33.53
N ASP A 278 -6.83 10.53 -32.25
CA ASP A 278 -7.41 9.31 -31.67
C ASP A 278 -8.95 9.41 -31.61
N TYR A 279 -9.50 10.61 -31.40
CA TYR A 279 -10.94 10.84 -31.37
C TYR A 279 -11.60 10.65 -32.75
N GLU A 280 -10.97 11.14 -33.81
CA GLU A 280 -11.47 11.06 -35.20
C GLU A 280 -11.58 9.62 -35.70
N GLU A 281 -10.83 8.68 -35.11
CA GLU A 281 -10.89 7.25 -35.42
C GLU A 281 -12.01 6.49 -34.67
N LEU A 282 -12.70 7.13 -33.72
CA LEU A 282 -13.69 6.47 -32.84
C LEU A 282 -15.14 6.72 -33.28
N THR A 283 -16.01 5.75 -33.02
CA THR A 283 -17.46 5.94 -33.18
C THR A 283 -18.08 6.59 -31.94
N ASN A 284 -19.28 7.17 -32.10
CA ASN A 284 -20.02 7.77 -30.99
C ASN A 284 -20.36 6.75 -29.88
N GLU A 285 -20.63 5.50 -30.27
CA GLU A 285 -20.85 4.39 -29.33
C GLU A 285 -19.58 4.12 -28.52
N THR A 286 -18.42 4.01 -29.19
CA THR A 286 -17.13 3.78 -28.51
C THR A 286 -16.74 4.94 -27.60
N ILE A 287 -16.99 6.20 -28.01
CA ILE A 287 -16.78 7.37 -27.17
C ILE A 287 -17.64 7.29 -25.90
N THR A 288 -18.91 6.92 -26.05
CA THR A 288 -19.84 6.74 -24.93
C THR A 288 -19.35 5.65 -23.98
N GLU A 289 -18.92 4.51 -24.51
CA GLU A 289 -18.32 3.42 -23.72
C GLU A 289 -17.06 3.88 -22.97
N ILE A 290 -16.15 4.62 -23.62
CA ILE A 290 -14.95 5.17 -22.99
C ILE A 290 -15.31 6.09 -21.83
N ILE A 291 -16.28 6.98 -22.02
CA ILE A 291 -16.75 7.90 -20.97
C ILE A 291 -17.32 7.08 -19.81
N VAL A 292 -18.23 6.15 -20.09
CA VAL A 292 -18.88 5.30 -19.08
C VAL A 292 -17.84 4.48 -18.33
N GLN A 293 -16.97 3.75 -19.01
CA GLN A 293 -15.93 2.91 -18.39
C GLN A 293 -14.98 3.74 -17.52
N ARG A 294 -14.53 4.90 -17.99
CA ARG A 294 -13.61 5.76 -17.22
C ARG A 294 -14.29 6.35 -15.98
N TRP A 295 -15.58 6.66 -16.05
CA TRP A 295 -16.38 7.13 -14.91
C TRP A 295 -16.75 6.03 -13.91
N THR A 296 -17.31 4.91 -14.36
CA THR A 296 -17.74 3.78 -13.49
C THR A 296 -16.56 3.18 -12.74
N ASN A 297 -15.36 3.20 -13.32
CA ASN A 297 -14.15 2.76 -12.65
C ASN A 297 -13.65 3.71 -11.54
N THR A 298 -14.13 4.94 -11.48
CA THR A 298 -13.72 5.93 -10.45
C THR A 298 -14.81 6.16 -9.41
N ASN A 299 -16.08 6.06 -9.79
CA ASN A 299 -17.24 6.06 -8.89
C ASN A 299 -18.22 4.98 -9.34
N PRO A 300 -17.98 3.70 -9.00
CA PRO A 300 -18.90 2.63 -9.36
C PRO A 300 -20.26 2.89 -8.70
N PRO A 301 -21.38 2.79 -9.46
CA PRO A 301 -22.71 2.84 -8.89
C PRO A 301 -22.84 1.82 -7.76
N ILE A 302 -23.58 2.18 -6.73
CA ILE A 302 -23.69 1.39 -5.51
C ILE A 302 -25.14 1.11 -5.18
N VAL A 303 -25.42 -0.11 -4.75
CA VAL A 303 -26.75 -0.61 -4.48
C VAL A 303 -26.91 -0.79 -2.97
N CYS A 304 -28.00 -0.28 -2.41
CA CYS A 304 -28.44 -0.65 -1.07
C CYS A 304 -29.20 -1.98 -1.16
N LEU A 305 -28.60 -3.07 -0.68
CA LEU A 305 -29.16 -4.42 -0.80
C LEU A 305 -30.50 -4.55 -0.07
N ASN A 306 -30.70 -3.80 1.03
CA ASN A 306 -31.93 -3.82 1.80
C ASN A 306 -33.15 -3.29 1.03
N THR A 307 -32.94 -2.32 0.14
CA THR A 307 -34.04 -1.63 -0.57
C THR A 307 -34.03 -1.85 -2.08
N GLY A 308 -32.94 -2.39 -2.63
CA GLY A 308 -32.71 -2.49 -4.07
C GLY A 308 -32.47 -1.14 -4.75
N LYS A 309 -32.36 -0.03 -4.00
CA LYS A 309 -32.11 1.29 -4.58
C LYS A 309 -30.67 1.41 -5.08
N ILE A 310 -30.54 1.90 -6.31
CA ILE A 310 -29.26 2.15 -6.98
C ILE A 310 -28.93 3.64 -6.87
N TYR A 311 -27.71 3.94 -6.45
CA TYR A 311 -27.18 5.29 -6.31
C TYR A 311 -26.03 5.50 -7.28
N LYS A 312 -25.96 6.68 -7.90
CA LYS A 312 -24.91 6.99 -8.87
C LYS A 312 -23.54 7.15 -8.20
N THR A 313 -23.53 7.59 -6.95
CA THR A 313 -22.31 7.85 -6.18
C THR A 313 -22.48 7.45 -4.71
N GLN A 314 -21.36 7.19 -4.02
CA GLN A 314 -21.37 6.94 -2.57
C GLN A 314 -21.81 8.17 -1.78
N ALA A 315 -21.66 9.38 -2.35
CA ALA A 315 -22.11 10.63 -1.72
C ALA A 315 -23.64 10.72 -1.67
N GLU A 316 -24.33 10.29 -2.73
CA GLU A 316 -25.79 10.21 -2.79
C GLU A 316 -26.32 9.15 -1.82
N ALA A 317 -25.70 7.96 -1.84
CA ALA A 317 -26.02 6.87 -0.91
C ALA A 317 -25.82 7.27 0.57
N ARG A 318 -24.81 8.10 0.87
CA ARG A 318 -24.49 8.59 2.22
C ARG A 318 -25.62 9.38 2.85
N GLU A 319 -26.34 10.18 2.06
CA GLU A 319 -27.46 10.99 2.54
C GLU A 319 -28.63 10.11 2.96
N TYR A 320 -28.95 9.09 2.15
CA TYR A 320 -29.96 8.08 2.53
C TYR A 320 -29.55 7.27 3.76
N ALA A 321 -28.27 6.89 3.86
CA ALA A 321 -27.76 6.08 4.95
C ALA A 321 -27.63 6.83 6.29
N ASN A 322 -27.83 8.16 6.29
CA ASN A 322 -27.61 9.06 7.42
C ASN A 322 -26.22 8.88 8.08
N ILE A 323 -25.17 8.84 7.27
CA ILE A 323 -23.79 8.67 7.77
C ILE A 323 -22.88 9.86 7.42
N LYS A 324 -21.86 10.07 8.26
CA LYS A 324 -20.95 11.21 8.12
C LYS A 324 -19.99 11.09 6.94
N PHE A 325 -19.47 9.89 6.66
CA PHE A 325 -18.41 9.66 5.66
C PHE A 325 -18.84 8.65 4.61
N SER A 326 -18.73 9.02 3.32
CA SER A 326 -19.01 8.17 2.16
C SER A 326 -18.09 6.95 2.08
N ASP A 327 -16.88 7.02 2.65
CA ASP A 327 -15.94 5.91 2.73
C ASP A 327 -16.49 4.68 3.44
N SER A 328 -17.44 4.87 4.36
CA SER A 328 -18.07 3.76 5.07
C SER A 328 -18.88 2.88 4.12
N ILE A 329 -19.59 3.49 3.16
CA ILE A 329 -20.37 2.79 2.13
C ILE A 329 -19.43 2.02 1.20
N ARG A 330 -18.31 2.63 0.80
CA ARG A 330 -17.28 1.96 0.00
C ARG A 330 -16.68 0.76 0.74
N ASN A 331 -16.31 0.93 2.01
CA ASN A 331 -15.78 -0.17 2.81
C ASN A 331 -16.78 -1.34 2.94
N CYS A 332 -18.08 -1.03 3.01
CA CYS A 332 -19.12 -2.05 3.02
C CYS A 332 -19.18 -2.79 1.67
N ALA A 333 -19.19 -2.07 0.54
CA ALA A 333 -19.20 -2.67 -0.79
C ALA A 333 -17.92 -3.46 -1.12
N GLU A 334 -16.78 -3.08 -0.56
CA GLU A 334 -15.52 -3.82 -0.67
C GLU A 334 -15.40 -4.99 0.34
N HIS A 335 -16.48 -5.34 1.03
CA HIS A 335 -16.53 -6.43 2.03
C HIS A 335 -15.59 -6.23 3.23
N LYS A 336 -15.13 -4.99 3.48
CA LYS A 336 -14.29 -4.63 4.64
C LYS A 336 -15.10 -4.37 5.91
N SER A 337 -16.39 -4.05 5.76
CA SER A 337 -17.36 -3.93 6.85
C SER A 337 -18.67 -4.63 6.49
N GLU A 338 -19.38 -5.18 7.48
CA GLU A 338 -20.62 -5.93 7.25
C GLU A 338 -21.82 -5.01 6.88
N TYR A 339 -21.76 -3.72 7.23
CA TYR A 339 -22.81 -2.73 6.99
C TYR A 339 -22.24 -1.31 6.98
N ALA A 340 -23.04 -0.35 6.50
CA ALA A 340 -22.78 1.08 6.67
C ALA A 340 -24.10 1.87 6.78
N GLY A 341 -24.33 2.49 7.94
CA GLY A 341 -25.57 3.23 8.20
C GLY A 341 -26.71 2.35 8.70
N PHE A 342 -27.79 3.01 9.08
CA PHE A 342 -28.98 2.41 9.67
C PHE A 342 -30.21 3.21 9.25
N ALA A 343 -31.19 2.53 8.67
CA ALA A 343 -32.47 3.14 8.28
C ALA A 343 -33.57 2.10 8.37
N GLU A 344 -34.81 2.55 8.63
CA GLU A 344 -35.99 1.68 8.65
C GLU A 344 -35.84 0.47 9.62
N GLY A 345 -35.11 0.65 10.72
CA GLY A 345 -34.87 -0.39 11.73
C GLY A 345 -33.84 -1.45 11.34
N GLN A 346 -33.13 -1.27 10.22
CA GLN A 346 -32.17 -2.25 9.71
C GLN A 346 -30.78 -1.65 9.43
N TYR A 347 -29.76 -2.49 9.59
CA TYR A 347 -28.41 -2.18 9.12
C TYR A 347 -28.35 -2.27 7.61
N LEU A 348 -27.87 -1.20 6.97
CA LEU A 348 -27.81 -1.12 5.52
C LEU A 348 -26.55 -1.79 4.98
N LYS A 349 -26.73 -2.70 4.03
CA LYS A 349 -25.67 -3.41 3.32
C LYS A 349 -25.54 -2.86 1.92
N TRP A 350 -24.29 -2.72 1.48
CA TRP A 350 -23.96 -2.05 0.23
C TRP A 350 -23.10 -2.95 -0.64
N MET A 351 -23.32 -2.88 -1.95
CA MET A 351 -22.57 -3.64 -2.96
C MET A 351 -22.43 -2.81 -4.23
N PHE A 352 -21.32 -2.95 -4.94
CA PHE A 352 -21.18 -2.31 -6.25
C PHE A 352 -22.16 -2.93 -7.25
N TYR A 353 -22.65 -2.12 -8.19
CA TYR A 353 -23.71 -2.55 -9.11
C TYR A 353 -23.29 -3.73 -10.00
N ASP A 354 -22.02 -3.79 -10.39
CA ASP A 354 -21.46 -4.91 -11.16
C ASP A 354 -21.51 -6.23 -10.38
N GLU A 355 -21.13 -6.23 -9.10
CA GLU A 355 -21.27 -7.41 -8.22
C GLU A 355 -22.76 -7.76 -8.00
N TYR A 356 -23.59 -6.75 -7.72
CA TYR A 356 -25.03 -6.94 -7.50
C TYR A 356 -25.73 -7.56 -8.72
N SER A 357 -25.37 -7.13 -9.93
CA SER A 357 -25.98 -7.61 -11.18
C SER A 357 -25.72 -9.09 -11.48
N GLN A 358 -24.80 -9.72 -10.75
CA GLN A 358 -24.44 -11.13 -10.90
C GLN A 358 -25.13 -12.04 -9.87
N LEU A 359 -25.89 -11.47 -8.92
CA LEU A 359 -26.54 -12.22 -7.85
C LEU A 359 -28.01 -12.48 -8.14
N GLU A 360 -28.48 -13.65 -7.72
CA GLU A 360 -29.90 -14.00 -7.71
C GLU A 360 -30.61 -13.42 -6.47
N LEU A 361 -31.93 -13.25 -6.55
CA LEU A 361 -32.74 -12.68 -5.45
C LEU A 361 -32.59 -13.44 -4.13
N GLU A 362 -32.44 -14.76 -4.18
CA GLU A 362 -32.23 -15.62 -3.01
C GLU A 362 -30.90 -15.33 -2.32
N GLU A 363 -29.83 -15.09 -3.10
CA GLU A 363 -28.50 -14.75 -2.57
C GLU A 363 -28.50 -13.36 -1.90
N ILE A 364 -29.21 -12.40 -2.49
CA ILE A 364 -29.39 -11.06 -1.91
C ILE A 364 -30.13 -11.17 -0.57
N GLN A 365 -31.21 -11.95 -0.50
CA GLN A 365 -31.96 -12.17 0.74
C GLN A 365 -31.12 -12.85 1.83
N ASP A 366 -30.30 -13.83 1.47
CA ASP A 366 -29.35 -14.48 2.36
C ASP A 366 -28.29 -13.52 2.90
N ILE A 367 -27.83 -12.56 2.07
CA ILE A 367 -26.91 -11.52 2.52
C ILE A 367 -27.62 -10.58 3.49
N VAL A 368 -28.79 -10.04 3.12
CA VAL A 368 -29.53 -9.05 3.94
C VAL A 368 -29.95 -9.62 5.30
N SER A 369 -30.47 -10.85 5.33
CA SER A 369 -30.97 -11.51 6.55
C SER A 369 -29.89 -11.87 7.58
N LYS A 370 -28.61 -11.96 7.18
CA LYS A 370 -27.51 -12.28 8.10
C LYS A 370 -27.37 -11.21 9.19
N PRO A 371 -27.47 -11.57 10.48
CA PRO A 371 -27.31 -10.62 11.58
C PRO A 371 -25.86 -10.12 11.66
N VAL A 372 -25.72 -8.84 12.01
CA VAL A 372 -24.41 -8.20 12.23
C VAL A 372 -23.73 -8.81 13.45
N LYS A 373 -22.46 -9.20 13.32
CA LYS A 373 -21.72 -9.85 14.40
C LYS A 373 -21.38 -8.86 15.53
N GLY A 374 -21.64 -9.28 16.77
CA GLY A 374 -21.15 -8.61 17.99
C GLY A 374 -22.09 -7.55 18.58
N GLY A 375 -23.28 -7.35 18.02
CA GLY A 375 -24.31 -6.49 18.61
C GLY A 375 -24.85 -7.07 19.91
N THR A 376 -24.82 -6.29 20.99
CA THR A 376 -25.51 -6.60 22.25
C THR A 376 -26.70 -5.65 22.38
N PRO A 377 -27.95 -6.14 22.27
CA PRO A 377 -29.16 -5.37 22.47
C PRO A 377 -29.13 -4.46 23.68
N VAL A 378 -29.61 -3.24 23.48
CA VAL A 378 -29.71 -2.22 24.53
C VAL A 378 -31.13 -1.69 24.60
N TYR A 379 -31.53 -1.28 25.78
CA TYR A 379 -32.84 -0.76 26.08
C TYR A 379 -32.71 0.61 26.76
N CYS A 380 -33.47 1.57 26.26
CA CYS A 380 -33.62 2.89 26.85
C CYS A 380 -34.82 2.88 27.79
N ILE A 381 -34.58 3.17 29.08
CA ILE A 381 -35.59 3.03 30.12
C ILE A 381 -36.70 4.07 29.97
N GLU A 382 -36.34 5.33 29.76
CA GLU A 382 -37.29 6.44 29.74
C GLU A 382 -38.18 6.42 28.51
N THR A 383 -37.67 5.98 27.36
CA THR A 383 -38.45 5.90 26.11
C THR A 383 -39.13 4.54 25.92
N ASN A 384 -38.84 3.57 26.79
CA ASN A 384 -39.30 2.19 26.67
C ASN A 384 -39.00 1.60 25.27
N THR A 385 -37.80 1.90 24.74
CA THR A 385 -37.41 1.54 23.36
C THR A 385 -36.28 0.52 23.38
N HIS A 386 -36.47 -0.54 22.61
CA HIS A 386 -35.51 -1.63 22.42
C HIS A 386 -34.73 -1.42 21.13
N TYR A 387 -33.41 -1.51 21.22
CA TYR A 387 -32.51 -1.32 20.09
C TYR A 387 -31.71 -2.60 19.84
N LEU A 388 -31.40 -2.87 18.57
CA LEU A 388 -30.61 -4.04 18.17
C LEU A 388 -29.25 -4.08 18.87
N ASP A 389 -28.62 -2.91 19.03
CA ASP A 389 -27.46 -2.70 19.88
C ASP A 389 -27.21 -1.19 20.13
N ALA A 390 -26.11 -0.88 20.82
CA ALA A 390 -25.71 0.50 21.12
C ALA A 390 -25.45 1.37 19.88
N SER A 391 -25.07 0.79 18.74
CA SER A 391 -24.88 1.51 17.48
C SER A 391 -26.20 1.88 16.84
N SER A 392 -27.19 0.97 16.77
CA SER A 392 -28.53 1.31 16.29
C SER A 392 -29.17 2.40 17.16
N ALA A 393 -29.01 2.32 18.48
CA ALA A 393 -29.45 3.37 19.40
C ALA A 393 -28.73 4.71 19.14
N SER A 394 -27.44 4.66 18.81
CA SER A 394 -26.63 5.84 18.48
C SER A 394 -27.10 6.54 17.21
N PHE A 395 -27.49 5.78 16.19
CA PHE A 395 -28.02 6.34 14.94
C PHE A 395 -29.32 7.12 15.16
N GLU A 396 -30.21 6.61 16.00
CA GLU A 396 -31.52 7.23 16.23
C GLU A 396 -31.46 8.40 17.21
N THR A 397 -30.68 8.26 18.29
CA THR A 397 -30.62 9.28 19.36
C THR A 397 -29.52 10.32 19.17
N GLY A 398 -28.56 10.07 18.27
CA GLY A 398 -27.35 10.89 18.11
C GLY A 398 -26.34 10.77 19.25
N ILE A 399 -26.62 9.94 20.28
CA ILE A 399 -25.73 9.72 21.42
C ILE A 399 -24.65 8.72 21.01
N LEU A 400 -23.37 8.99 21.28
CA LEU A 400 -22.29 8.09 20.90
C LEU A 400 -22.48 6.68 21.49
N ALA A 401 -22.45 5.64 20.64
CA ALA A 401 -22.61 4.23 21.03
C ALA A 401 -21.70 3.81 22.20
N GLN A 402 -20.46 4.30 22.24
CA GLN A 402 -19.51 4.04 23.33
C GLN A 402 -20.00 4.56 24.70
N ASN A 403 -20.77 5.66 24.71
CA ASN A 403 -21.32 6.23 25.94
C ASN A 403 -22.54 5.42 26.39
N ILE A 404 -23.37 4.97 25.44
CA ILE A 404 -24.48 4.04 25.70
C ILE A 404 -23.94 2.76 26.33
N GLN A 405 -22.90 2.15 25.77
CA GLN A 405 -22.25 0.96 26.33
C GLN A 405 -21.67 1.21 27.74
N LYS A 406 -21.05 2.37 27.99
CA LYS A 406 -20.56 2.75 29.32
C LYS A 406 -21.71 2.92 30.32
N CYS A 407 -22.87 3.40 29.87
CA CYS A 407 -24.07 3.48 30.68
C CYS A 407 -24.60 2.07 31.00
N CYS A 408 -24.73 1.19 30.01
CA CYS A 408 -25.17 -0.20 30.21
C CYS A 408 -24.25 -1.02 31.12
N THR A 409 -22.95 -0.71 31.15
CA THR A 409 -21.96 -1.36 32.03
C THR A 409 -21.87 -0.72 33.42
N GLY A 410 -22.68 0.30 33.72
CA GLY A 410 -22.69 1.01 35.00
C GLY A 410 -21.53 1.98 35.22
N LYS A 411 -20.66 2.21 34.22
CA LYS A 411 -19.59 3.21 34.30
C LYS A 411 -20.15 4.63 34.30
N TYR A 412 -21.25 4.85 33.57
CA TYR A 412 -22.02 6.10 33.59
C TYR A 412 -23.41 5.84 34.17
N LYS A 413 -23.93 6.80 34.93
CA LYS A 413 -25.30 6.73 35.47
C LYS A 413 -26.36 7.00 34.40
N HIS A 414 -26.05 7.92 33.48
CA HIS A 414 -26.89 8.30 32.34
C HIS A 414 -26.00 8.82 31.20
N CYS A 415 -26.50 8.82 29.96
CA CYS A 415 -25.88 9.54 28.84
C CYS A 415 -26.94 10.11 27.89
N GLY A 416 -26.71 11.34 27.43
CA GLY A 416 -27.68 12.06 26.58
C GLY A 416 -29.03 12.33 27.24
N GLY A 417 -29.10 12.31 28.58
CA GLY A 417 -30.35 12.47 29.33
C GLY A 417 -31.12 11.18 29.60
N PHE A 418 -30.63 10.03 29.12
CA PHE A 418 -31.31 8.73 29.24
C PHE A 418 -30.49 7.72 30.04
N THR A 419 -31.19 6.74 30.59
CA THR A 419 -30.65 5.58 31.29
C THR A 419 -30.72 4.36 30.38
N TRP A 420 -29.57 3.72 30.18
CA TRP A 420 -29.41 2.61 29.24
C TRP A 420 -29.03 1.33 29.98
N GLN A 421 -29.65 0.22 29.62
CA GLN A 421 -29.29 -1.11 30.11
C GLN A 421 -29.18 -2.12 28.97
N TYR A 422 -28.44 -3.19 29.18
CA TYR A 422 -28.45 -4.31 28.24
C TYR A 422 -29.79 -5.03 28.29
N ASP A 423 -30.37 -5.27 27.12
CA ASP A 423 -31.64 -5.96 27.02
C ASP A 423 -31.43 -7.48 27.00
N THR A 424 -31.20 -8.00 28.21
CA THR A 424 -30.94 -9.43 28.40
C THR A 424 -32.12 -10.33 28.02
N ALA A 425 -33.37 -9.84 28.05
CA ALA A 425 -34.53 -10.63 27.68
C ALA A 425 -34.60 -10.82 26.16
N TYR A 426 -34.42 -9.74 25.39
CA TYR A 426 -34.42 -9.77 23.92
C TYR A 426 -33.20 -10.48 23.32
N ILE A 427 -32.04 -10.43 24.00
CA ILE A 427 -30.85 -11.23 23.65
C ILE A 427 -31.16 -12.73 23.55
N TYR A 428 -31.99 -13.26 24.46
CA TYR A 428 -32.31 -14.69 24.51
C TYR A 428 -33.29 -15.14 23.43
N ASP A 429 -34.09 -14.23 22.89
CA ASP A 429 -35.06 -14.52 21.82
C ASP A 429 -34.40 -14.45 20.43
N LEU A 430 -33.51 -13.48 20.19
CA LEU A 430 -32.76 -13.37 18.93
C LEU A 430 -31.59 -14.37 18.82
N TYR A 431 -30.99 -14.77 19.94
CA TYR A 431 -29.82 -15.65 19.94
C TYR A 431 -29.95 -16.77 21.00
N PRO A 432 -30.72 -17.84 20.70
CA PRO A 432 -31.07 -18.91 21.65
C PRO A 432 -29.87 -19.60 22.31
N LYS A 433 -28.70 -19.61 21.64
CA LYS A 433 -27.45 -20.19 22.16
C LYS A 433 -26.97 -19.57 23.47
N TYR A 434 -27.37 -18.34 23.79
CA TYR A 434 -26.97 -17.67 25.03
C TYR A 434 -27.84 -18.06 26.24
N LYS A 435 -29.02 -18.67 26.07
CA LYS A 435 -29.90 -19.13 27.19
C LYS A 435 -29.21 -20.05 28.21
N LYS A 436 -28.08 -20.67 27.86
CA LYS A 436 -27.36 -21.65 28.68
C LYS A 436 -26.27 -21.08 29.60
N HIS A 437 -25.99 -19.77 29.57
CA HIS A 437 -24.99 -19.18 30.46
C HIS A 437 -25.69 -18.45 31.62
N PRO A 438 -25.77 -19.05 32.82
CA PRO A 438 -26.38 -18.37 33.96
C PRO A 438 -25.61 -17.11 34.31
N LYS A 439 -26.35 -16.06 34.69
CA LYS A 439 -25.83 -14.77 35.14
C LYS A 439 -24.72 -15.00 36.18
N ARG A 440 -23.50 -14.51 35.92
CA ARG A 440 -22.60 -14.17 37.02
C ARG A 440 -23.18 -12.92 37.67
N VAL A 441 -23.77 -13.14 38.86
CA VAL A 441 -24.25 -12.09 39.77
C VAL A 441 -23.12 -11.14 40.12
#